data_AF-A0A9P4JYC2-F1
#
_entry.id   AF-A0A9P4JYC2-F1
#
_cell.length_a   1.000
_cell.length_b   1.000
_cell.length_c   1.000
_cell.angle_alpha   90.00
_cell.angle_beta   90.00
_cell.angle_gamma   90.00
#
_symmetry.space_group_name_H-M   'P 1'
#
loop_
_entity.id
_entity.type
_entity.pdbx_description
1 polymer ?
#
loop_
_entity_poly.entity_id
_entity_poly.type
_entity_poly.pdbx_seq_one_letter_code
_entity_poly.pdbx_strand_id
1 'polypeptide(L)'
;MSDEELETKPFKFVTGFDARFPNQNQTKHCWQNYVDYHKCILAKGEDFAPCRQFYLAYRSLCPSGWTQRWDDQREAGIFPVKLDQ
;
A
#
# COMPACT_ATOMS: atom_id res chain seq x y z
N MET A 1 20.07 24.55 15.08
CA MET A 1 19.80 23.10 15.01
C MET A 1 18.89 22.81 16.18
N SER A 2 17.59 22.67 15.92
CA SER A 2 16.59 22.46 16.97
C SER A 2 16.76 21.06 17.56
N ASP A 3 16.88 21.05 18.89
CA ASP A 3 16.99 19.88 19.76
C ASP A 3 15.62 19.18 19.81
N GLU A 4 15.25 18.47 18.75
CA GLU A 4 14.00 17.71 18.72
C GLU A 4 14.25 16.30 19.28
N GLU A 5 13.76 16.07 20.48
CA GLU A 5 13.88 14.83 21.25
C GLU A 5 13.24 13.67 20.45
N LEU A 6 14.05 12.67 20.07
CA LEU A 6 13.58 11.52 19.28
C LEU A 6 12.72 10.59 20.15
N GLU A 7 11.40 10.83 20.18
CA GLU A 7 10.45 9.94 20.83
C GLU A 7 10.30 8.61 20.06
N THR A 8 10.64 7.50 20.72
CA THR A 8 10.40 6.15 20.20
C THR A 8 8.94 5.75 20.43
N LYS A 9 8.06 6.16 19.52
CA LYS A 9 6.66 5.69 19.51
C LYS A 9 6.62 4.18 19.25
N PRO A 10 5.73 3.41 19.91
CA PRO A 10 5.63 1.98 19.68
C PRO A 10 5.34 1.69 18.20
N PHE A 11 6.16 0.84 17.59
CA PHE A 11 5.98 0.43 16.20
C PHE A 11 4.68 -0.35 16.07
N LYS A 12 3.63 0.31 15.58
CA LYS A 12 2.34 -0.33 15.30
C LYS A 12 2.35 -0.80 13.86
N PHE A 13 2.39 -2.11 13.66
CA PHE A 13 2.01 -2.67 12.37
C PHE A 13 0.57 -2.24 12.08
N VAL A 14 0.41 -1.43 11.04
CA VAL A 14 -0.92 -0.92 10.64
C VAL A 14 -1.74 -2.04 9.99
N THR A 15 -1.08 -3.10 9.52
CA THR A 15 -1.71 -4.27 8.91
C THR A 15 -2.02 -5.33 9.94
N GLY A 16 -3.32 -5.55 10.16
CA GLY A 16 -3.81 -6.69 10.91
C GLY A 16 -3.82 -7.98 10.09
N PHE A 17 -4.31 -9.05 10.70
CA PHE A 17 -4.55 -10.32 10.02
C PHE A 17 -5.68 -10.18 8.98
N ASP A 18 -5.37 -10.40 7.70
CA ASP A 18 -6.38 -10.50 6.64
C ASP A 18 -6.71 -11.97 6.39
N ALA A 19 -7.95 -12.36 6.71
CA ALA A 19 -8.44 -13.73 6.54
C ALA A 19 -8.46 -14.22 5.08
N ARG A 20 -8.38 -13.31 4.09
CA ARG A 20 -8.22 -13.67 2.66
C ARG A 20 -6.84 -14.25 2.36
N PHE A 21 -5.84 -13.93 3.18
CA PHE A 21 -4.45 -14.33 3.00
C PHE A 21 -3.90 -15.02 4.28
N PRO A 22 -4.44 -16.20 4.66
CA PRO A 22 -4.08 -16.86 5.92
C PRO A 22 -2.70 -17.53 5.91
N ASN A 23 -2.12 -17.72 4.72
CA ASN A 23 -0.84 -18.40 4.55
C ASN A 23 0.34 -17.47 4.84
N GLN A 24 1.50 -18.03 5.21
CA GLN A 24 2.72 -17.25 5.49
C GLN A 24 3.20 -16.42 4.28
N ASN A 25 2.89 -16.86 3.04
CA ASN A 25 3.22 -16.11 1.85
C ASN A 25 2.24 -14.94 1.64
N GLN A 26 2.69 -13.74 2.04
CA GLN A 26 1.93 -12.50 1.95
C GLN A 26 2.10 -11.74 0.62
N THR A 27 2.71 -12.35 -0.40
CA THR A 27 2.93 -11.74 -1.72
C THR A 27 1.62 -11.24 -2.35
N LYS A 28 0.57 -12.07 -2.31
CA LYS A 28 -0.76 -11.69 -2.83
C LYS A 28 -1.42 -10.61 -1.98
N HIS A 29 -1.19 -10.62 -0.66
CA HIS A 29 -1.72 -9.61 0.25
C HIS A 29 -1.11 -8.23 -0.05
N CYS A 30 0.21 -8.18 -0.24
CA CYS A 30 0.91 -6.97 -0.69
C CYS A 30 0.37 -6.47 -2.05
N TRP A 31 0.37 -7.34 -3.07
CA TRP A 31 -0.08 -6.99 -4.41
C TRP A 31 -1.53 -6.47 -4.44
N GLN A 32 -2.44 -7.15 -3.74
CA GLN A 32 -3.85 -6.77 -3.73
C GLN A 32 -4.07 -5.42 -3.05
N ASN A 33 -3.40 -5.13 -1.93
CA ASN A 33 -3.51 -3.82 -1.27
C ASN A 33 -2.98 -2.67 -2.14
N TYR A 34 -1.91 -2.90 -2.92
CA TYR A 34 -1.40 -1.90 -3.84
C TYR A 34 -2.42 -1.58 -4.95
N VAL A 35 -2.99 -2.62 -5.56
CA VAL A 35 -4.04 -2.45 -6.58
C VAL A 35 -5.29 -1.78 -6.00
N ASP A 36 -5.74 -2.22 -4.83
CA ASP A 36 -6.94 -1.70 -4.16
C ASP A 36 -6.77 -0.21 -3.79
N TYR A 37 -5.58 0.20 -3.35
CA TYR A 37 -5.27 1.62 -3.11
C TYR A 37 -5.46 2.45 -4.39
N HIS A 38 -4.85 2.01 -5.50
CA HIS A 38 -4.91 2.77 -6.74
C HIS A 38 -6.29 2.78 -7.39
N LYS A 39 -7.07 1.70 -7.24
CA LYS A 39 -8.49 1.70 -7.63
C LYS A 39 -9.31 2.67 -6.77
N CYS A 40 -9.05 2.69 -5.47
CA CYS A 40 -9.77 3.54 -4.53
C CYS A 40 -9.56 5.03 -4.82
N ILE A 41 -8.32 5.46 -5.05
CA ILE A 41 -8.03 6.88 -5.37
C ILE A 41 -8.62 7.29 -6.72
N LEU A 42 -8.66 6.39 -7.72
CA LEU A 42 -9.26 6.69 -9.02
C LEU A 42 -10.78 6.80 -8.93
N ALA A 43 -11.44 5.95 -8.12
CA ALA A 43 -12.89 5.92 -8.00
C ALA A 43 -13.45 6.99 -7.04
N LYS A 44 -12.72 7.33 -5.97
CA LYS A 44 -13.21 8.20 -4.87
C LYS A 44 -12.38 9.46 -4.62
N GLY A 45 -11.18 9.56 -5.20
CA GLY A 45 -10.22 10.63 -4.92
C GLY A 45 -9.29 10.32 -3.74
N GLU A 46 -8.18 11.06 -3.66
CA GLU A 46 -7.13 10.87 -2.65
C GLU A 46 -7.58 11.22 -1.23
N ASP A 47 -8.59 12.10 -1.10
CA ASP A 47 -9.12 12.55 0.20
C ASP A 47 -10.02 11.53 0.90
N PHE A 48 -10.35 10.41 0.23
CA PHE A 48 -11.21 9.39 0.82
C PHE A 48 -10.46 8.62 1.91
N ALA A 49 -10.81 8.91 3.17
CA ALA A 49 -10.13 8.35 4.35
C ALA A 49 -9.97 6.82 4.33
N PRO A 50 -10.93 6.01 3.84
CA PRO A 50 -10.74 4.56 3.72
C PRO A 50 -9.64 4.12 2.75
N CYS A 51 -9.33 4.89 1.69
CA CYS A 51 -8.22 4.55 0.80
C CYS A 51 -6.88 4.55 1.55
N ARG A 52 -6.74 5.39 2.58
CA ARG A 52 -5.54 5.48 3.42
C ARG A 52 -5.20 4.16 4.12
N GLN A 53 -6.20 3.32 4.40
CA GLN A 53 -5.96 2.00 4.98
C GLN A 53 -5.14 1.12 4.03
N PHE A 54 -5.50 1.09 2.75
CA PHE A 54 -4.77 0.33 1.73
C PHE A 54 -3.36 0.88 1.53
N TYR A 55 -3.21 2.21 1.58
CA TYR A 55 -1.91 2.88 1.51
C TYR A 55 -0.94 2.42 2.60
N LEU A 56 -1.39 2.50 3.85
CA LEU A 56 -0.60 2.04 4.99
C LEU A 56 -0.35 0.54 4.92
N ALA A 57 -1.32 -0.21 4.37
CA ALA A 57 -1.22 -1.65 4.27
C ALA A 57 -0.11 -2.10 3.32
N TYR A 58 -0.17 -1.70 2.05
CA TYR A 58 0.85 -2.11 1.08
C TYR A 58 2.23 -1.55 1.45
N ARG A 59 2.32 -0.34 2.03
CA ARG A 59 3.60 0.24 2.43
C ARG A 59 4.29 -0.54 3.57
N SER A 60 3.51 -1.19 4.42
CA SER A 60 4.04 -2.04 5.51
C SER A 60 4.38 -3.47 5.06
N LEU A 61 3.67 -4.01 4.07
CA LEU A 61 3.79 -5.40 3.63
C LEU A 61 4.73 -5.58 2.43
N CYS A 62 4.77 -4.60 1.53
CA CYS A 62 5.47 -4.71 0.27
C CYS A 62 6.94 -4.28 0.39
N PRO A 63 7.88 -5.02 -0.23
CA PRO A 63 9.22 -4.52 -0.46
C PRO A 63 9.18 -3.24 -1.30
N SER A 64 9.98 -2.23 -0.95
CA SER A 64 10.01 -0.94 -1.66
C SER A 64 10.38 -1.06 -3.14
N GLY A 65 11.28 -2.00 -3.48
CA GLY A 65 11.66 -2.26 -4.87
C GLY A 65 10.52 -2.80 -5.73
N TRP A 66 9.52 -3.45 -5.12
CA TRP A 66 8.35 -3.92 -5.85
C TRP A 66 7.39 -2.77 -6.14
N THR A 67 7.09 -1.94 -5.13
CA THR A 67 6.20 -0.78 -5.31
C THR A 67 6.76 0.19 -6.33
N GLN A 68 8.06 0.49 -6.27
CA GLN A 68 8.72 1.38 -7.23
C GLN A 68 8.61 0.85 -8.67
N ARG A 69 8.88 -0.44 -8.88
CA ARG A 69 8.74 -1.06 -10.20
C ARG A 69 7.30 -0.99 -10.72
N TRP A 70 6.31 -1.18 -9.84
CA TRP A 70 4.91 -1.07 -10.23
C TRP A 70 4.50 0.36 -10.52
N ASP A 71 5.05 1.34 -9.79
CA ASP A 71 4.87 2.77 -10.07
C ASP A 71 5.40 3.11 -11.47
N ASP A 72 6.63 2.69 -11.80
CA ASP A 72 7.22 2.86 -13.13
C ASP A 72 6.34 2.23 -14.24
N GLN A 73 5.80 1.03 -13.98
CA GLN A 73 4.91 0.34 -14.92
C GLN A 73 3.58 1.08 -15.11
N ARG A 74 3.04 1.70 -14.06
CA ARG A 74 1.81 2.50 -14.14
C ARG A 74 2.05 3.81 -14.90
N GLU A 75 3.15 4.50 -14.63
CA GLU A 75 3.54 5.71 -15.34
C GLU A 75 3.80 5.45 -16.82
N ALA A 76 4.44 4.31 -17.16
CA ALA A 76 4.65 3.88 -18.54
C ALA A 76 3.40 3.29 -19.22
N GLY A 77 2.28 3.14 -18.51
CA GLY A 77 1.04 2.57 -19.07
C GLY A 77 1.11 1.06 -19.41
N ILE A 78 2.10 0.33 -18.88
CA ILE A 78 2.30 -1.11 -19.12
C ILE A 78 1.89 -1.98 -17.93
N PHE A 79 1.17 -1.40 -16.97
CA PHE A 79 0.74 -2.11 -15.76
C PHE A 79 -0.24 -3.24 -16.11
N PRO A 80 -0.05 -4.48 -15.60
CA PRO A 80 -0.81 -5.65 -16.06
C PRO A 80 -2.27 -5.70 -15.59
N VAL A 81 -2.71 -4.74 -14.76
CA VAL A 81 -4.07 -4.72 -14.19
C VAL A 81 -4.79 -3.44 -14.58
N LYS A 82 -6.08 -3.58 -14.95
CA LYS A 82 -6.97 -2.45 -15.18
C LYS A 82 -7.37 -1.81 -13.84
N LEU A 83 -7.10 -0.51 -13.71
CA LEU A 83 -7.36 0.27 -12.50
C LEU A 83 -8.63 1.15 -12.62
N ASP A 84 -9.15 1.28 -13.83
CA ASP A 84 -10.25 2.14 -14.27
C ASP A 84 -11.63 1.47 -14.29
N GLN A 85 -11.72 0.21 -13.86
CA GLN A 85 -12.93 -0.62 -13.95
C GLN A 85 -13.70 -0.74 -12.63
#